data_AF-A0A091UWI8-F1
#
_entry.id   AF-A0A091UWI8-F1
#
_cell.length_a   1.000
_cell.length_b   1.000
_cell.length_c   1.000
_cell.angle_alpha   90.00
_cell.angle_beta   90.00
_cell.angle_gamma   90.00
#
_symmetry.space_group_name_H-M   'P 1'
#
loop_
_entity.id
_entity.type
_entity.pdbx_description
1 polymer ?
#
loop_
_entity_poly.entity_id
_entity_poly.type
_entity_poly.pdbx_seq_one_letter_code
_entity_poly.pdbx_strand_id
1 'polypeptide(L)' 'TDFCGPPKTIPHAFLNLNKQYYVGQVLHFKCQSGYDKRHPTSGTRRCEKVNGKIIWTPLDMRCTNDSS' A
#
# COMPACT_ATOMS: atom_id res chain seq x y z
N THR A 1 8.14 -16.64 -13.25
CA THR A 1 7.62 -16.12 -11.97
C THR A 1 6.83 -14.86 -12.25
N ASP A 2 5.60 -14.79 -11.76
CA ASP A 2 4.74 -13.61 -11.93
C ASP A 2 5.07 -12.59 -10.84
N PHE A 3 5.36 -11.33 -11.22
CA PHE A 3 5.74 -10.25 -10.31
C PHE A 3 4.79 -9.07 -10.42
N CYS A 4 4.52 -8.41 -9.29
CA CYS A 4 3.96 -7.07 -9.31
C CYS A 4 5.05 -6.04 -9.63
N GLY A 5 4.67 -5.00 -10.38
CA GLY A 5 5.46 -3.77 -10.45
C GLY A 5 5.53 -3.07 -9.08
N PRO A 6 6.35 -2.01 -8.96
CA PRO A 6 6.41 -1.23 -7.73
C PRO A 6 5.01 -0.74 -7.31
N PRO A 7 4.62 -0.90 -6.03
CA PRO A 7 3.32 -0.44 -5.55
C PRO A 7 3.24 1.08 -5.61
N LYS A 8 2.03 1.61 -5.84
CA LYS A 8 1.79 3.05 -5.68
C LYS A 8 2.13 3.47 -4.25
N THR A 9 2.99 4.47 -4.11
CA THR A 9 3.33 5.07 -2.82
C THR A 9 2.13 5.84 -2.28
N ILE A 10 1.96 5.81 -0.96
CA ILE A 10 0.99 6.65 -0.24
C ILE A 10 1.82 7.76 0.43
N PRO A 11 1.57 9.05 0.13
CA PRO A 11 2.24 10.14 0.81
C PRO A 11 2.08 10.00 2.32
N HIS A 12 3.16 10.25 3.06
CA HIS A 12 3.18 10.14 4.52
C HIS A 12 2.78 8.76 5.07
N ALA A 13 3.04 7.69 4.32
CA ALA A 13 2.94 6.32 4.83
C ALA A 13 4.28 5.60 4.77
N PHE A 14 4.58 4.83 5.80
CA PHE A 14 5.65 3.86 5.79
C PHE A 14 5.23 2.60 5.03
N LEU A 15 6.09 2.17 4.11
CA LEU A 15 6.01 0.89 3.43
C LEU A 15 7.28 0.11 3.75
N ASN A 16 7.13 -1.11 4.28
CA ASN A 16 8.27 -2.00 4.44
C ASN A 16 8.67 -2.55 3.06
N LEU A 17 9.63 -1.87 2.42
CA LEU A 17 10.10 -2.19 1.07
C LEU A 17 10.87 -3.51 1.05
N ASN A 18 10.36 -4.50 0.33
CA ASN A 18 11.14 -5.64 -0.14
C ASN A 18 11.61 -5.36 -1.57
N LYS A 19 12.84 -5.80 -1.90
CA LYS A 19 13.43 -5.61 -3.24
C LYS A 19 12.67 -6.33 -4.37
N GLN A 20 11.85 -7.32 -4.04
CA GLN A 20 11.05 -8.10 -4.99
C GLN A 20 9.59 -8.21 -4.51
N TYR A 21 8.65 -8.07 -5.44
CA TYR A 21 7.21 -8.13 -5.18
C TYR A 21 6.58 -9.30 -5.94
N TYR A 22 6.42 -10.42 -5.27
CA TYR A 22 5.82 -11.62 -5.88
C TYR A 22 4.29 -11.56 -5.85
N VAL A 23 3.64 -12.24 -6.80
CA VAL A 23 2.19 -12.50 -6.70
C VAL A 23 1.89 -13.27 -5.40
N GLY A 24 0.84 -12.84 -4.71
CA GLY A 24 0.45 -13.32 -3.38
C GLY A 24 1.03 -12.51 -2.22
N GLN A 25 2.06 -11.68 -2.45
CA GLN A 25 2.70 -10.88 -1.41
C GLN A 25 1.75 -9.82 -0.85
N VAL A 26 1.77 -9.66 0.48
CA VAL A 26 1.01 -8.64 1.20
C VAL A 26 1.95 -7.55 1.69
N LEU A 27 1.66 -6.33 1.32
CA LEU A 27 2.34 -5.13 1.76
C LEU A 27 1.51 -4.44 2.84
N HIS A 28 2.17 -4.07 3.92
CA HIS A 28 1.57 -3.36 5.05
C HIS A 28 1.97 -1.90 4.99
N PHE A 29 0.97 -1.03 4.99
CA PHE A 29 1.11 0.42 5.01
C PHE A 29 0.66 0.94 6.38
N LYS A 30 1.40 1.90 6.91
CA LYS A 30 1.04 2.61 8.14
C LYS A 30 1.34 4.09 7.96
N CYS A 31 0.41 4.96 8.33
CA CYS A 31 0.66 6.41 8.30
C CYS A 31 1.83 6.78 9.22
N GLN A 32 2.60 7.77 8.79
CA GLN A 32 3.58 8.43 9.64
C GLN A 32 2.86 9.17 10.77
N SER A 33 3.50 9.22 11.94
CA SER A 33 2.99 9.97 13.08
C SER A 33 2.77 11.44 12.70
N GLY A 34 1.58 11.97 12.97
CA GLY A 34 1.16 13.32 12.60
C GLY A 34 0.31 13.37 11.32
N TYR A 35 0.28 12.30 10.53
CA TYR A 35 -0.58 12.15 9.35
C TYR A 35 -1.62 11.02 9.52
N ASP A 36 -1.72 10.47 10.72
CA ASP A 36 -2.66 9.44 11.15
C ASP A 36 -3.94 10.03 11.76
N LYS A 37 -4.28 11.29 11.42
CA LYS A 37 -5.44 11.99 12.01
C LYS A 37 -6.78 11.51 11.46
N ARG A 38 -6.80 10.86 10.30
CA ARG A 38 -8.01 10.29 9.68
C ARG A 38 -7.86 8.78 9.50
N HIS A 39 -8.89 8.04 9.86
CA HIS A 39 -8.99 6.62 9.55
C HIS A 39 -9.32 6.40 8.07
N PRO A 40 -8.79 5.33 7.43
CA PRO A 40 -7.90 4.33 8.01
C PRO A 40 -6.44 4.82 8.10
N THR A 41 -5.79 4.58 9.25
CA THR A 41 -4.39 4.96 9.53
C THR A 41 -3.38 3.85 9.20
N SER A 42 -3.88 2.67 8.83
CA SER A 42 -3.11 1.52 8.37
C SER A 42 -3.93 0.75 7.35
N GLY A 43 -3.25 -0.04 6.52
CA GLY A 43 -3.92 -0.87 5.53
C GLY A 43 -2.97 -1.79 4.81
N THR A 44 -3.53 -2.68 3.99
CA THR A 44 -2.76 -3.69 3.29
C THR A 44 -3.06 -3.68 1.80
N ARG A 45 -2.04 -3.88 0.97
CA ARG A 45 -2.21 -4.23 -0.44
C ARG A 45 -1.69 -5.62 -0.72
N ARG A 46 -2.43 -6.40 -1.50
CA ARG A 46 -1.99 -7.71 -1.98
C ARG A 46 -1.67 -7.61 -3.46
N CYS A 47 -0.59 -8.28 -3.87
CA CYS A 47 -0.31 -8.50 -5.28
C CYS A 47 -1.16 -9.67 -5.76
N GLU A 48 -2.10 -9.46 -6.68
CA GLU A 48 -3.01 -10.51 -7.15
C GLU A 48 -3.09 -10.54 -8.66
N LYS A 49 -3.33 -11.74 -9.20
CA LYS A 49 -3.59 -11.95 -10.62
C LYS A 49 -5.09 -12.00 -10.85
N VAL A 50 -5.67 -10.88 -11.26
CA VAL A 50 -7.11 -10.75 -11.51
C VAL A 50 -7.33 -10.78 -13.01
N ASN A 51 -8.10 -11.76 -13.48
CA ASN A 51 -8.45 -11.94 -14.90
C ASN A 51 -7.22 -11.93 -15.85
N GLY A 52 -6.14 -12.62 -15.44
CA GLY A 52 -4.89 -12.70 -16.21
C GLY A 52 -3.94 -11.49 -16.04
N LYS A 53 -4.38 -10.41 -15.39
CA LYS A 53 -3.56 -9.21 -15.14
C LYS A 53 -3.05 -9.17 -13.71
N ILE A 54 -1.75 -8.93 -13.54
CA ILE A 54 -1.14 -8.76 -12.22
C ILE A 54 -1.35 -7.31 -11.76
N ILE A 55 -2.08 -7.14 -10.66
CA ILE A 55 -2.39 -5.82 -10.10
C ILE A 55 -2.18 -5.82 -8.58
N TRP A 56 -1.90 -4.63 -8.05
CA TRP A 56 -2.07 -4.39 -6.64
C TRP A 56 -3.54 -4.18 -6.32
N THR A 57 -4.03 -4.79 -5.25
CA THR A 57 -5.38 -4.52 -4.76
C THR A 57 -5.55 -3.03 -4.45
N PRO A 58 -6.76 -2.49 -4.67
CA PRO A 58 -7.06 -1.13 -4.24
C PRO A 58 -6.85 -1.02 -2.73
N LEU A 59 -6.29 0.12 -2.30
CA LEU A 59 -6.20 0.49 -0.90
C LEU A 59 -6.63 1.95 -0.80
N ASP A 60 -7.75 2.16 -0.13
CA ASP A 60 -8.33 3.48 0.11
C ASP A 60 -7.87 3.97 1.48
N MET A 61 -6.64 4.47 1.50
CA MET A 61 -5.98 4.98 2.68
C MET A 61 -5.32 6.31 2.34
N ARG A 62 -5.55 7.31 3.18
CA ARG A 62 -5.03 8.66 3.01
C ARG A 62 -4.44 9.14 4.33
N CYS A 63 -3.13 9.33 4.35
CA CYS A 63 -2.44 9.90 5.50
C CYS A 63 -2.46 11.42 5.38
N THR A 64 -3.31 12.07 6.16
CA THR A 64 -3.46 13.52 6.20
C THR A 64 -3.29 14.01 7.62
N ASN A 65 -2.62 15.14 7.79
CA ASN A 65 -2.68 15.89 9.03
C ASN A 65 -4.02 16.66 9.11
N ASP A 66 -4.46 17.00 10.32
CA ASP A 66 -5.69 17.76 10.57
C ASP A 66 -5.56 19.23 10.16
N SER A 67 -4.34 19.67 9.81
CA SER A 67 -4.06 21.00 9.27
C SER A 67 -4.55 21.13 7.83
N SER A 68 -5.87 21.34 7.65
CA SER A 68 -6.42 22.04 6.48
C SER A 68 -6.49 23.54 6.74
#